data_AF-A0A1F0VR44-F1
#
_entry.id   AF-A0A1F0VR44-F1
#
_cell.length_a   1.000
_cell.length_b   1.000
_cell.length_c   1.000
_cell.angle_alpha   90.00
_cell.angle_beta   90.00
_cell.angle_gamma   90.00
#
_symmetry.space_group_name_H-M   'P 1'
#
loop_
_entity.id
_entity.type
_entity.pdbx_description
1 polymer ?
#
loop_
_entity_poly.entity_id
_entity_poly.type
_entity_poly.pdbx_seq_one_letter_code
_entity_poly.pdbx_strand_id
1 'polypeptide(L)'
;MPKAKNMHETDKDIRSEVFISGRHQEIPVDPAEEFKRTTLAAGAVLWRGDPHDPEVALIHRPHYDDWSLPKGKVDPGESLPATAAREIFEETGYSVRLGKLIGKVAYPVQGRTKVVYYWLARVLDGEYTPNEETDELRWMKIDEASSLLSYDVDAQVLGKAHKRLRLAPTTRVLYVRHARAHQRRSWEGDDDLRPLDKKGRRQAEMLVPMLTPFHPTAIYSAPPQRCQYTAAPLADELGMDIAVNKAFGDDVFAESPDDARAAFQRVVDGGGVPVIVSQGLTIPGIIESYAPKFLKKSIDELKFKKASVWVLSFNDGELTGADYLASPLPVR
;
A
#
# COMPACT_ATOMS: atom_id res chain seq x y z
N MET A 1 18.87 -14.38 36.41
CA MET A 1 18.34 -14.10 35.05
C MET A 1 17.22 -15.10 34.80
N PRO A 2 15.94 -14.72 34.87
CA PRO A 2 14.87 -15.66 34.56
C PRO A 2 14.92 -16.02 33.07
N LYS A 3 14.86 -17.31 32.76
CA LYS A 3 14.81 -17.86 31.39
C LYS A 3 13.65 -17.22 30.64
N ALA A 4 13.91 -16.77 29.40
CA ALA A 4 12.87 -16.28 28.50
C ALA A 4 11.79 -17.38 28.34
N LYS A 5 10.60 -17.13 28.88
CA LYS A 5 9.41 -17.93 28.57
C LYS A 5 9.18 -17.88 27.06
N ASN A 6 8.80 -19.01 26.46
CA ASN A 6 8.36 -19.06 25.07
C ASN A 6 7.14 -18.14 24.93
N MET A 7 7.33 -16.92 24.42
CA MET A 7 6.23 -15.98 24.18
C MET A 7 5.39 -16.51 23.02
N HIS A 8 4.11 -16.72 23.27
CA HIS A 8 3.12 -17.14 22.28
C HIS A 8 2.39 -15.93 21.71
N GLU A 9 1.58 -16.10 20.65
CA GLU A 9 0.79 -14.99 20.08
C GLU A 9 -0.17 -14.38 21.13
N THR A 10 -0.50 -15.12 22.18
CA THR A 10 -1.25 -14.69 23.38
C THR A 10 -0.59 -13.57 24.20
N ASP A 11 0.70 -13.27 23.98
CA ASP A 11 1.44 -12.20 24.68
C ASP A 11 1.55 -10.91 23.84
N LYS A 12 0.72 -10.75 22.81
CA LYS A 12 0.76 -9.65 21.82
C LYS A 12 0.87 -8.27 22.45
N ASP A 13 0.17 -8.04 23.56
CA ASP A 13 0.04 -6.74 24.22
C ASP A 13 1.15 -6.43 25.24
N ILE A 14 1.98 -7.41 25.62
CA ILE A 14 2.98 -7.23 26.71
C ILE A 14 4.14 -6.31 26.26
N ARG A 15 4.51 -6.36 24.98
CA ARG A 15 5.63 -5.58 24.39
C ARG A 15 5.38 -5.18 22.93
N SER A 16 4.15 -4.84 22.59
CA SER A 16 3.84 -4.34 21.26
C SER A 16 4.33 -2.91 21.05
N GLU A 17 4.90 -2.65 19.88
CA GLU A 17 5.14 -1.30 19.38
C GLU A 17 4.18 -1.03 18.22
N VAL A 18 3.34 0.00 18.39
CA VAL A 18 2.33 0.41 17.39
C VAL A 18 2.85 1.63 16.64
N PHE A 19 3.21 1.43 15.38
CA PHE A 19 3.72 2.48 14.48
C PHE A 19 2.60 2.93 13.55
N ILE A 20 1.59 3.58 14.13
CA ILE A 20 0.48 4.19 13.39
C ILE A 20 0.60 5.71 13.47
N SER A 21 1.52 6.27 12.68
CA SER A 21 1.90 7.68 12.74
C SER A 21 1.28 8.52 11.61
N GLY A 22 0.20 9.23 11.92
CA GLY A 22 -0.28 10.33 11.08
C GLY A 22 -0.76 9.93 9.68
N ARG A 23 -0.67 10.90 8.77
CA ARG A 23 -1.28 10.91 7.43
C ARG A 23 -0.35 10.41 6.32
N HIS A 24 0.90 10.12 6.67
CA HIS A 24 1.94 9.61 5.78
C HIS A 24 2.56 8.35 6.38
N GLN A 25 2.49 7.24 5.66
CA GLN A 25 3.13 5.97 6.03
C GLN A 25 4.25 5.65 5.05
N GLU A 26 5.25 4.89 5.50
CA GLU A 26 6.32 4.40 4.63
C GLU A 26 6.53 2.89 4.85
N ILE A 27 6.63 2.15 3.74
CA ILE A 27 7.18 0.81 3.69
C ILE A 27 8.57 0.92 3.04
N PRO A 28 9.66 0.71 3.81
CA PRO A 28 11.02 0.82 3.30
C PRO A 28 11.33 -0.32 2.31
N VAL A 29 12.51 -0.26 1.67
CA VAL A 29 12.93 -1.29 0.70
C VAL A 29 13.11 -2.65 1.38
N ASP A 30 13.57 -2.64 2.62
CA ASP A 30 13.75 -3.84 3.43
C ASP A 30 13.08 -3.60 4.80
N PRO A 31 11.78 -3.88 4.94
CA PRO A 31 11.07 -3.72 6.20
C PRO A 31 11.50 -4.73 7.26
N ALA A 32 12.24 -5.78 6.91
CA ALA A 32 12.72 -6.77 7.87
C ALA A 32 13.93 -6.26 8.67
N GLU A 33 14.76 -5.36 8.11
CA GLU A 33 15.96 -4.82 8.76
C GLU A 33 15.68 -3.91 9.96
N GLU A 34 14.45 -3.42 10.12
CA GLU A 34 14.07 -2.52 11.22
C GLU A 34 14.05 -3.24 12.58
N PHE A 35 13.86 -4.56 12.59
CA PHE A 35 13.81 -5.37 13.81
C PHE A 35 14.73 -6.59 13.71
N LYS A 36 15.18 -7.11 14.87
CA LYS A 36 16.00 -8.32 14.90
C LYS A 36 15.13 -9.55 14.67
N ARG A 37 15.57 -10.44 13.76
CA ARG A 37 14.92 -11.74 13.47
C ARG A 37 13.44 -11.57 13.10
N THR A 38 13.16 -10.72 12.13
CA THR A 38 11.80 -10.34 11.73
C THR A 38 11.04 -11.51 11.07
N THR A 39 9.73 -11.53 11.28
CA THR A 39 8.75 -12.28 10.49
C THR A 39 7.75 -11.26 9.97
N LEU A 40 7.76 -11.00 8.67
CA LEU A 40 6.85 -10.05 8.05
C LEU A 40 5.49 -10.69 7.83
N ALA A 41 4.46 -9.88 8.04
CA ALA A 41 3.07 -10.24 7.86
C ALA A 41 2.30 -9.04 7.33
N ALA A 42 1.17 -9.32 6.68
CA ALA A 42 0.25 -8.29 6.24
C ALA A 42 -1.20 -8.74 6.48
N GLY A 43 -2.09 -7.77 6.66
CA GLY A 43 -3.50 -8.01 6.90
C GLY A 43 -4.33 -6.76 6.67
N ALA A 44 -5.58 -6.79 7.09
CA ALA A 44 -6.45 -5.63 6.94
C ALA A 44 -7.54 -5.51 8.01
N VAL A 45 -8.06 -4.29 8.13
CA VAL A 45 -9.43 -4.08 8.57
C VAL A 45 -10.31 -4.23 7.35
N LEU A 46 -10.87 -5.43 7.19
CA LEU A 46 -11.84 -5.77 6.17
C LEU A 46 -13.17 -5.11 6.51
N TRP A 47 -13.77 -4.37 5.57
CA TRP A 47 -14.99 -3.62 5.79
C TRP A 47 -15.96 -3.66 4.60
N ARG A 48 -17.25 -3.45 4.90
CA ARG A 48 -18.34 -3.32 3.92
C ARG A 48 -19.33 -2.22 4.33
N GLY A 49 -20.23 -1.88 3.42
CA GLY A 49 -21.27 -0.86 3.66
C GLY A 49 -20.80 0.57 3.40
N ASP A 50 -21.38 1.52 4.13
CA ASP A 50 -21.05 2.95 4.06
C ASP A 50 -19.76 3.22 4.86
N PRO A 51 -18.73 3.89 4.32
CA PRO A 51 -17.53 4.26 5.09
C PRO A 51 -17.81 5.16 6.33
N HIS A 52 -18.97 5.81 6.41
CA HIS A 52 -19.40 6.58 7.58
C HIS A 52 -20.13 5.75 8.65
N ASP A 53 -20.66 4.59 8.29
CA ASP A 53 -21.25 3.58 9.20
C ASP A 53 -20.88 2.16 8.74
N PRO A 54 -19.58 1.79 8.81
CA PRO A 54 -19.09 0.55 8.23
C PRO A 54 -19.31 -0.63 9.17
N GLU A 55 -19.55 -1.79 8.59
CA GLU A 55 -19.33 -3.08 9.27
C GLU A 55 -17.91 -3.56 8.98
N VAL A 56 -17.24 -4.08 10.00
CA VAL A 56 -15.90 -4.68 9.91
C VAL A 56 -15.96 -6.17 10.23
N ALA A 57 -15.09 -6.96 9.61
CA ALA A 57 -14.99 -8.39 9.88
C ALA A 57 -13.94 -8.67 10.97
N LEU A 58 -14.33 -9.45 11.97
CA LEU A 58 -13.41 -10.14 12.87
C LEU A 58 -13.47 -11.64 12.58
N ILE A 59 -12.33 -12.30 12.72
CA ILE A 59 -12.20 -13.75 12.58
C ILE A 59 -11.89 -14.37 13.93
N HIS A 60 -12.51 -15.52 14.20
CA HIS A 60 -12.15 -16.38 15.31
C HIS A 60 -11.12 -17.41 14.84
N ARG A 61 -10.08 -17.65 15.65
CA ARG A 61 -9.02 -18.62 15.33
C ARG A 61 -9.03 -19.76 16.35
N PRO A 62 -9.47 -20.98 15.98
CA PRO A 62 -9.68 -22.07 16.94
C PRO A 62 -8.38 -22.55 17.59
N HIS A 63 -7.23 -22.39 16.93
CA HIS A 63 -5.93 -22.77 17.49
C HIS A 63 -5.52 -21.92 18.71
N TYR A 64 -5.99 -20.67 18.78
CA TYR A 64 -5.66 -19.72 19.85
C TYR A 64 -6.86 -19.39 20.75
N ASP A 65 -8.09 -19.74 20.32
CA ASP A 65 -9.34 -19.34 20.95
C ASP A 65 -9.42 -17.81 21.10
N ASP A 66 -9.13 -17.09 20.01
CA ASP A 66 -9.08 -15.62 19.97
C ASP A 66 -9.86 -15.01 18.81
N TRP A 67 -10.21 -13.74 19.00
CA TRP A 67 -10.79 -12.88 17.98
C TRP A 67 -9.75 -11.85 17.53
N SER A 68 -9.46 -11.83 16.22
CA SER A 68 -8.47 -10.92 15.66
C SER A 68 -8.85 -10.39 14.29
N LEU A 69 -8.06 -9.44 13.78
CA LEU A 69 -8.13 -8.98 12.40
C LEU A 69 -7.46 -10.00 11.46
N PRO A 70 -7.97 -10.21 10.23
CA PRO A 70 -7.36 -11.11 9.27
C PRO A 70 -5.95 -10.65 8.87
N LYS A 71 -5.00 -11.60 8.89
CA LYS A 71 -3.58 -11.39 8.61
C LYS A 71 -2.86 -12.72 8.44
N GLY A 72 -1.78 -12.71 7.68
CA GLY A 72 -0.81 -13.80 7.72
C GLY A 72 0.56 -13.41 7.20
N LYS A 73 1.40 -14.41 7.00
CA LYS A 73 2.84 -14.23 6.79
C LYS A 73 3.09 -13.90 5.32
N VAL A 74 4.12 -13.10 5.08
CA VAL A 74 4.57 -12.86 3.71
C VAL A 74 5.22 -14.12 3.15
N ASP A 75 4.72 -14.58 2.00
CA ASP A 75 5.30 -15.71 1.29
C ASP A 75 6.52 -15.31 0.46
N PRO A 76 7.42 -16.27 0.16
CA PRO A 76 8.57 -16.01 -0.69
C PRO A 76 8.16 -15.47 -2.07
N GLY A 77 8.59 -14.25 -2.37
CA GLY A 77 8.28 -13.61 -3.66
C GLY A 77 7.13 -12.61 -3.61
N GLU A 78 6.48 -12.42 -2.47
CA GLU A 78 5.37 -11.47 -2.35
C GLU A 78 5.80 -10.07 -1.92
N SER A 79 4.95 -9.10 -2.27
CA SER A 79 4.95 -7.78 -1.67
C SER A 79 3.91 -7.72 -0.55
N LEU A 80 4.07 -6.82 0.43
CA LEU A 80 3.11 -6.69 1.53
C LEU A 80 1.66 -6.42 1.08
N PRO A 81 1.37 -5.58 0.06
CA PRO A 81 0.00 -5.46 -0.47
C PRO A 81 -0.55 -6.77 -1.07
N ALA A 82 0.28 -7.53 -1.79
CA ALA A 82 -0.11 -8.83 -2.34
C ALA A 82 -0.45 -9.82 -1.23
N THR A 83 0.42 -9.93 -0.22
CA THR A 83 0.20 -10.73 0.98
C THR A 83 -1.09 -10.33 1.68
N ALA A 84 -1.35 -9.03 1.90
CA ALA A 84 -2.57 -8.59 2.56
C ALA A 84 -3.82 -9.10 1.82
N ALA A 85 -3.86 -8.97 0.49
CA ALA A 85 -5.00 -9.41 -0.31
C ALA A 85 -5.17 -10.93 -0.32
N ARG A 86 -4.08 -11.69 -0.45
CA ARG A 86 -4.10 -13.16 -0.41
C ARG A 86 -4.62 -13.66 0.95
N GLU A 87 -4.03 -13.18 2.04
CA GLU A 87 -4.38 -13.61 3.40
C GLU A 87 -5.84 -13.30 3.73
N ILE A 88 -6.35 -12.14 3.31
CA ILE A 88 -7.77 -11.83 3.47
C ILE A 88 -8.63 -12.83 2.70
N PHE A 89 -8.27 -13.15 1.45
CA PHE A 89 -9.03 -14.10 0.66
C PHE A 89 -9.00 -15.52 1.28
N GLU A 90 -7.84 -15.98 1.72
CA GLU A 90 -7.65 -17.30 2.35
C GLU A 90 -8.42 -17.43 3.67
N GLU A 91 -8.30 -16.45 4.56
CA GLU A 91 -8.97 -16.50 5.86
C GLU A 91 -10.46 -16.19 5.77
N THR A 92 -10.92 -15.36 4.82
CA THR A 92 -12.28 -14.81 4.85
C THR A 92 -13.15 -15.14 3.63
N GLY A 93 -12.56 -15.63 2.54
CA GLY A 93 -13.25 -15.90 1.27
C GLY A 93 -13.59 -14.64 0.45
N TYR A 94 -13.28 -13.44 0.95
CA TYR A 94 -13.62 -12.19 0.27
C TYR A 94 -12.48 -11.69 -0.61
N SER A 95 -12.82 -11.34 -1.85
CA SER A 95 -11.99 -10.48 -2.70
C SER A 95 -12.13 -9.02 -2.28
N VAL A 96 -11.05 -8.26 -2.37
CA VAL A 96 -10.98 -6.92 -1.78
C VAL A 96 -10.30 -5.89 -2.64
N ARG A 97 -10.71 -4.63 -2.44
CA ARG A 97 -9.95 -3.46 -2.86
C ARG A 97 -9.22 -2.84 -1.68
N LEU A 98 -7.90 -2.85 -1.72
CA LEU A 98 -7.05 -2.19 -0.72
C LEU A 98 -7.20 -0.67 -0.76
N GLY A 99 -7.12 -0.09 0.44
CA GLY A 99 -7.28 1.32 0.72
C GLY A 99 -6.01 1.95 1.31
N LYS A 100 -6.20 2.90 2.24
CA LYS A 100 -5.09 3.55 2.96
C LYS A 100 -4.34 2.53 3.81
N LEU A 101 -3.01 2.64 3.86
CA LEU A 101 -2.22 1.90 4.83
C LEU A 101 -2.54 2.42 6.24
N ILE A 102 -2.91 1.51 7.14
CA ILE A 102 -3.23 1.83 8.53
C ILE A 102 -1.93 2.07 9.32
N GLY A 103 -0.88 1.32 9.01
CA GLY A 103 0.40 1.35 9.69
C GLY A 103 0.83 -0.06 10.01
N LYS A 104 1.73 -0.21 10.98
CA LYS A 104 2.23 -1.53 11.40
C LYS A 104 2.21 -1.70 12.90
N VAL A 105 2.11 -2.96 13.32
CA VAL A 105 2.28 -3.40 14.70
C VAL A 105 3.44 -4.38 14.75
N ALA A 106 4.36 -4.19 15.68
CA ALA A 106 5.49 -5.09 15.92
C ALA A 106 5.39 -5.70 17.32
N TYR A 107 5.50 -7.02 17.43
CA TYR A 107 5.44 -7.73 18.71
C TYR A 107 6.32 -8.99 18.72
N PRO A 108 6.92 -9.36 19.86
CA PRO A 108 7.74 -10.57 19.97
C PRO A 108 6.90 -11.84 19.95
N VAL A 109 7.31 -12.83 19.14
CA VAL A 109 6.72 -14.18 19.08
C VAL A 109 7.83 -15.20 18.96
N GLN A 110 7.91 -16.17 19.89
CA GLN A 110 8.85 -17.29 19.85
C GLN A 110 10.31 -16.90 19.56
N GLY A 111 10.79 -15.79 20.14
CA GLY A 111 12.17 -15.29 19.96
C GLY A 111 12.44 -14.60 18.62
N ARG A 112 11.40 -14.30 17.85
CA ARG A 112 11.38 -13.44 16.65
C ARG A 112 10.53 -12.20 16.90
N THR A 113 10.64 -11.19 16.05
CA THR A 113 9.70 -10.06 16.05
C THR A 113 8.74 -10.22 14.87
N LYS A 114 7.45 -10.40 15.14
CA LYS A 114 6.40 -10.38 14.11
C LYS A 114 6.03 -8.93 13.83
N VAL A 115 6.05 -8.52 12.56
CA VAL A 115 5.70 -7.16 12.13
C VAL A 115 4.57 -7.28 11.12
N VAL A 116 3.40 -6.77 11.48
CA VAL A 116 2.18 -6.86 10.67
C VAL A 116 1.83 -5.48 10.13
N TYR A 117 1.78 -5.33 8.80
CA TYR A 117 1.25 -4.14 8.15
C TYR A 117 -0.24 -4.30 7.85
N TYR A 118 -1.05 -3.31 8.21
CA TYR A 118 -2.50 -3.37 8.05
C TYR A 118 -2.99 -2.35 7.03
N TRP A 119 -3.90 -2.74 6.15
CA TRP A 119 -4.62 -1.84 5.24
C TRP A 119 -6.10 -1.73 5.62
N LEU A 120 -6.76 -0.66 5.16
CA LEU A 120 -8.21 -0.75 4.93
C LEU A 120 -8.44 -1.65 3.71
N ALA A 121 -9.40 -2.57 3.77
CA ALA A 121 -9.77 -3.41 2.64
C ALA A 121 -11.28 -3.42 2.47
N ARG A 122 -11.80 -2.92 1.35
CA ARG A 122 -13.25 -2.93 1.05
C ARG A 122 -13.59 -4.24 0.36
N VAL A 123 -14.60 -4.95 0.85
CA VAL A 123 -15.16 -6.13 0.16
C VAL A 123 -15.66 -5.75 -1.22
N LEU A 124 -15.31 -6.59 -2.20
CA LEU A 124 -15.85 -6.51 -3.56
C LEU A 124 -16.85 -7.62 -3.82
N ASP A 125 -16.43 -8.86 -3.55
CA ASP A 125 -17.21 -10.06 -3.79
C ASP A 125 -16.72 -11.21 -2.89
N GLY A 126 -17.49 -12.28 -2.81
CA GLY A 126 -17.17 -13.49 -2.05
C GLY A 126 -18.09 -13.70 -0.85
N GLU A 127 -17.86 -14.82 -0.18
CA GLU A 127 -18.59 -15.23 1.01
C GLU A 127 -17.67 -16.00 1.95
N TYR A 128 -17.98 -15.96 3.25
CA TYR A 128 -17.18 -16.66 4.23
C TYR A 128 -17.51 -18.16 4.26
N THR A 129 -16.47 -18.98 4.23
CA THR A 129 -16.56 -20.41 4.52
C THR A 129 -15.52 -20.75 5.60
N PRO A 130 -15.93 -21.42 6.71
CA PRO A 130 -14.99 -21.90 7.72
C PRO A 130 -13.86 -22.74 7.10
N ASN A 131 -12.64 -22.56 7.60
CA ASN A 131 -11.44 -23.23 7.15
C ASN A 131 -10.57 -23.65 8.36
N GLU A 132 -9.38 -24.20 8.11
CA GLU A 132 -8.51 -24.69 9.19
C GLU A 132 -7.96 -23.56 10.08
N GLU A 133 -7.84 -22.34 9.55
CA GLU A 133 -7.28 -21.19 10.26
C GLU A 133 -8.34 -20.39 11.00
N THR A 134 -9.56 -20.35 10.47
CA THR A 134 -10.69 -19.59 11.01
C THR A 134 -11.98 -20.41 10.94
N ASP A 135 -12.67 -20.56 12.07
CA ASP A 135 -13.92 -21.31 12.17
C ASP A 135 -15.16 -20.40 12.26
N GLU A 136 -14.98 -19.12 12.59
CA GLU A 136 -16.04 -18.13 12.61
C GLU A 136 -15.58 -16.76 12.06
N LEU A 137 -16.49 -16.07 11.34
CA LEU A 137 -16.33 -14.67 10.94
C LEU A 137 -17.57 -13.88 11.36
N ARG A 138 -17.37 -12.72 12.00
CA ARG A 138 -18.44 -11.80 12.39
C ARG A 138 -18.28 -10.44 11.74
N TRP A 139 -19.33 -10.00 11.06
CA TRP A 139 -19.52 -8.61 10.65
C TRP A 139 -20.11 -7.83 11.82
N MET A 140 -19.44 -6.73 12.21
CA MET A 140 -19.82 -5.98 13.40
C MET A 140 -19.60 -4.49 13.19
N LYS A 141 -20.31 -3.65 13.95
CA LYS A 141 -19.97 -2.24 14.05
C LYS A 141 -18.62 -2.07 14.72
N ILE A 142 -17.90 -1.01 14.36
CA ILE A 142 -16.55 -0.75 14.87
C ILE A 142 -16.47 -0.78 16.40
N ASP A 143 -17.42 -0.14 17.10
CA ASP A 143 -17.39 -0.05 18.56
C ASP A 143 -17.61 -1.41 19.25
N GLU A 144 -18.45 -2.26 18.64
CA GLU A 144 -18.70 -3.62 19.12
C GLU A 144 -17.51 -4.54 18.82
N ALA A 145 -16.94 -4.44 17.61
CA ALA A 145 -15.74 -5.16 17.21
C ALA A 145 -14.54 -4.83 18.12
N SER A 146 -14.35 -3.55 18.46
CA SER A 146 -13.32 -3.13 19.42
C SER A 146 -13.45 -3.80 20.78
N SER A 147 -14.67 -4.16 21.19
CA SER A 147 -14.91 -4.82 22.48
C SER A 147 -14.75 -6.34 22.42
N LEU A 148 -14.85 -6.94 21.23
CA LEU A 148 -14.70 -8.39 21.02
C LEU A 148 -13.25 -8.81 20.79
N LEU A 149 -12.43 -7.93 20.21
CA LEU A 149 -11.02 -8.21 19.91
C LEU A 149 -10.26 -8.68 21.16
N SER A 150 -9.53 -9.79 21.02
CA SER A 150 -8.76 -10.36 22.13
C SER A 150 -7.49 -9.58 22.45
N TYR A 151 -7.06 -8.68 21.56
CA TYR A 151 -5.81 -7.94 21.67
C TYR A 151 -6.00 -6.43 21.54
N ASP A 152 -5.45 -5.68 22.50
CA ASP A 152 -5.52 -4.22 22.54
C ASP A 152 -4.91 -3.58 21.29
N VAL A 153 -3.85 -4.19 20.75
CA VAL A 153 -3.21 -3.69 19.52
C VAL A 153 -4.14 -3.76 18.29
N ASP A 154 -4.99 -4.77 18.19
CA ASP A 154 -5.95 -4.88 17.09
C ASP A 154 -7.06 -3.83 17.27
N ALA A 155 -7.47 -3.56 18.51
CA ALA A 155 -8.41 -2.48 18.81
C ALA A 155 -7.82 -1.10 18.45
N GLN A 156 -6.51 -0.90 18.66
CA GLN A 156 -5.81 0.32 18.21
C GLN A 156 -5.77 0.45 16.68
N VAL A 157 -5.52 -0.65 15.95
CA VAL A 157 -5.60 -0.70 14.48
C VAL A 157 -7.01 -0.32 14.03
N LEU A 158 -8.03 -0.90 14.65
CA LEU A 158 -9.44 -0.65 14.31
C LEU A 158 -9.86 0.81 14.59
N GLY A 159 -9.47 1.39 15.73
CA GLY A 159 -9.72 2.80 16.03
C GLY A 159 -9.06 3.76 15.03
N LYS A 160 -7.95 3.37 14.42
CA LYS A 160 -7.28 4.14 13.36
C LYS A 160 -7.93 3.91 12.00
N ALA A 161 -8.44 2.71 11.73
CA ALA A 161 -9.26 2.42 10.56
C ALA A 161 -10.52 3.31 10.54
N HIS A 162 -11.23 3.42 11.66
CA HIS A 162 -12.40 4.30 11.79
C HIS A 162 -12.10 5.75 11.37
N LYS A 163 -11.00 6.32 11.88
CA LYS A 163 -10.57 7.70 11.51
C LYS A 163 -10.27 7.84 10.01
N ARG A 164 -9.73 6.80 9.38
CA ARG A 164 -9.41 6.80 7.94
C ARG A 164 -10.65 6.62 7.07
N LEU A 165 -11.63 5.82 7.50
CA LEU A 165 -12.88 5.58 6.78
C LEU A 165 -13.75 6.84 6.68
N ARG A 166 -13.79 7.67 7.74
CA ARG A 166 -14.45 8.99 7.70
C ARG A 166 -13.87 9.96 6.65
N LEU A 167 -12.69 9.66 6.13
CA LEU A 167 -12.02 10.37 5.05
C LEU A 167 -11.79 9.42 3.86
N ALA A 168 -12.79 8.58 3.56
CA ALA A 168 -12.75 7.69 2.41
C ALA A 168 -12.49 8.51 1.14
N PRO A 169 -11.49 8.13 0.32
CA PRO A 169 -11.14 8.94 -0.83
C PRO A 169 -12.10 8.73 -2.00
N THR A 170 -12.41 9.81 -2.71
CA THR A 170 -13.01 9.79 -4.05
C THR A 170 -12.02 9.31 -5.10
N THR A 171 -10.72 9.61 -4.90
CA THR A 171 -9.65 9.25 -5.82
C THR A 171 -8.42 8.72 -5.09
N ARG A 172 -7.82 7.64 -5.60
CA ARG A 172 -6.53 7.12 -5.12
C ARG A 172 -5.54 7.04 -6.27
N VAL A 173 -4.61 7.99 -6.33
CA VAL A 173 -3.56 7.98 -7.34
C VAL A 173 -2.42 7.05 -6.89
N LEU A 174 -2.12 6.04 -7.71
CA LEU A 174 -0.95 5.19 -7.56
C LEU A 174 0.18 5.81 -8.40
N TYR A 175 0.96 6.71 -7.78
CA TYR A 175 1.95 7.51 -8.47
C TYR A 175 3.31 6.81 -8.49
N VAL A 176 3.65 6.21 -9.62
CA VAL A 176 4.79 5.31 -9.80
C VAL A 176 5.96 6.06 -10.42
N ARG A 177 7.13 6.03 -9.80
CA ARG A 177 8.37 6.42 -10.49
C ARG A 177 8.78 5.29 -11.41
N HIS A 178 9.11 5.59 -12.67
CA HIS A 178 9.57 4.58 -13.62
C HIS A 178 10.67 3.68 -13.03
N ALA A 179 10.69 2.42 -13.47
CA ALA A 179 11.65 1.43 -13.02
C ALA A 179 13.07 1.73 -13.49
N ARG A 180 14.04 0.94 -13.02
CA ARG A 180 15.45 1.16 -13.34
C ARG A 180 15.74 1.02 -14.85
N ALA A 181 16.09 2.13 -15.47
CA ALA A 181 16.59 2.17 -16.84
C ALA A 181 18.12 2.15 -16.91
N HIS A 182 18.65 1.86 -18.10
CA HIS A 182 20.07 1.99 -18.43
C HIS A 182 20.63 3.35 -18.01
N GLN A 183 21.93 3.44 -17.70
CA GLN A 183 22.52 4.70 -17.24
C GLN A 183 22.57 5.72 -18.39
N ARG A 184 22.14 6.95 -18.13
CA ARG A 184 22.11 8.03 -19.12
C ARG A 184 23.48 8.28 -19.76
N ARG A 185 24.55 8.26 -18.95
CA ARG A 185 25.94 8.47 -19.41
C ARG A 185 26.47 7.42 -20.39
N SER A 186 25.86 6.24 -20.43
CA SER A 186 26.27 5.12 -21.28
C SER A 186 25.24 4.82 -22.36
N TRP A 187 24.32 5.75 -22.62
CA TRP A 187 23.29 5.63 -23.62
C TRP A 187 23.62 6.56 -24.77
N GLU A 188 23.74 5.99 -25.96
CA GLU A 188 23.94 6.73 -27.20
C GLU A 188 22.55 6.94 -27.85
N GLY A 189 22.21 8.20 -28.14
CA GLY A 189 20.94 8.55 -28.77
C GLY A 189 19.96 9.30 -27.86
N ASP A 190 18.70 9.32 -28.29
CA ASP A 190 17.62 10.00 -27.60
C ASP A 190 17.34 9.39 -26.22
N ASP A 191 17.35 10.19 -25.15
CA ASP A 191 17.11 9.72 -23.79
C ASP A 191 15.69 9.20 -23.59
N ASP A 192 14.73 9.65 -24.41
CA ASP A 192 13.34 9.17 -24.35
C ASP A 192 13.22 7.73 -24.81
N LEU A 193 14.13 7.26 -25.66
CA LEU A 193 14.20 5.87 -26.12
C LEU A 193 15.01 4.96 -25.19
N ARG A 194 15.49 5.46 -24.05
CA ARG A 194 16.30 4.67 -23.12
C ARG A 194 15.46 3.63 -22.38
N PRO A 195 15.69 2.31 -22.59
CA PRO A 195 14.80 1.28 -22.07
C PRO A 195 15.13 0.90 -20.61
N LEU A 196 14.27 0.06 -20.03
CA LEU A 196 14.50 -0.58 -18.75
C LEU A 196 15.69 -1.56 -18.80
N ASP A 197 16.53 -1.54 -17.77
CA ASP A 197 17.56 -2.56 -17.60
C ASP A 197 16.97 -3.88 -17.05
N LYS A 198 17.79 -4.92 -16.89
CA LYS A 198 17.34 -6.23 -16.37
C LYS A 198 16.63 -6.11 -15.01
N LYS A 199 17.12 -5.25 -14.12
CA LYS A 199 16.49 -5.02 -12.82
C LYS A 199 15.20 -4.23 -12.97
N GLY A 200 15.17 -3.24 -13.87
CA GLY A 200 13.99 -2.45 -14.17
C GLY A 200 12.83 -3.28 -14.71
N ARG A 201 13.10 -4.21 -15.64
CA ARG A 201 12.08 -5.14 -16.13
C ARG A 201 11.48 -5.97 -15.01
N ARG A 202 12.32 -6.56 -14.14
CA ARG A 202 11.83 -7.27 -12.94
C ARG A 202 11.02 -6.36 -12.01
N GLN A 203 11.41 -5.11 -11.84
CA GLN A 203 10.62 -4.16 -11.04
C GLN A 203 9.24 -3.90 -11.66
N ALA A 204 9.16 -3.77 -12.98
CA ALA A 204 7.89 -3.58 -13.70
C ALA A 204 6.96 -4.79 -13.53
N GLU A 205 7.48 -6.01 -13.69
CA GLU A 205 6.72 -7.25 -13.44
C GLU A 205 6.18 -7.32 -12.01
N MET A 206 6.99 -6.93 -11.02
CA MET A 206 6.57 -7.00 -9.61
C MET A 206 5.64 -5.86 -9.19
N LEU A 207 5.46 -4.81 -10.00
CA LEU A 207 4.40 -3.83 -9.77
C LEU A 207 3.01 -4.45 -9.98
N VAL A 208 2.89 -5.49 -10.82
CA VAL A 208 1.61 -6.15 -11.10
C VAL A 208 0.95 -6.73 -9.84
N PRO A 209 1.56 -7.70 -9.13
CA PRO A 209 0.97 -8.23 -7.90
C PRO A 209 0.92 -7.20 -6.76
N MET A 210 1.78 -6.17 -6.78
CA MET A 210 1.74 -5.09 -5.79
C MET A 210 0.54 -4.15 -5.97
N LEU A 211 0.16 -3.85 -7.22
CA LEU A 211 -0.83 -2.81 -7.54
C LEU A 211 -2.23 -3.36 -7.86
N THR A 212 -2.33 -4.60 -8.35
CA THR A 212 -3.63 -5.24 -8.62
C THR A 212 -4.58 -5.25 -7.41
N PRO A 213 -4.15 -5.44 -6.14
CA PRO A 213 -5.04 -5.37 -4.99
C PRO A 213 -5.73 -4.02 -4.77
N PHE A 214 -5.21 -2.94 -5.38
CA PHE A 214 -5.85 -1.61 -5.30
C PHE A 214 -6.96 -1.43 -6.35
N HIS A 215 -7.13 -2.39 -7.27
CA HIS A 215 -8.04 -2.34 -8.41
C HIS A 215 -7.90 -1.05 -9.22
N PRO A 216 -6.76 -0.86 -9.94
CA PRO A 216 -6.57 0.30 -10.80
C PRO A 216 -7.72 0.47 -11.80
N THR A 217 -8.07 1.71 -12.12
CA THR A 217 -9.19 2.02 -13.05
C THR A 217 -8.75 2.75 -14.31
N ALA A 218 -7.49 3.20 -14.36
CA ALA A 218 -6.87 3.86 -15.50
C ALA A 218 -5.36 3.79 -15.38
N ILE A 219 -4.64 3.80 -16.50
CA ILE A 219 -3.18 3.80 -16.53
C ILE A 219 -2.69 4.95 -17.41
N TYR A 220 -1.88 5.82 -16.83
CA TYR A 220 -1.23 6.92 -17.49
C TYR A 220 0.29 6.74 -17.48
N SER A 221 0.96 7.28 -18.49
CA SER A 221 2.43 7.27 -18.53
C SER A 221 2.99 8.57 -19.09
N ALA A 222 4.15 8.98 -18.58
CA ALA A 222 4.97 9.99 -19.21
C ALA A 222 5.55 9.46 -20.55
N PRO A 223 5.89 10.33 -21.51
CA PRO A 223 6.37 9.92 -22.83
C PRO A 223 7.60 9.00 -22.86
N PRO A 224 8.63 9.13 -21.99
CA PRO A 224 9.82 8.32 -22.14
C PRO A 224 9.53 6.82 -22.09
N GLN A 225 10.17 6.05 -22.95
CA GLN A 225 9.94 4.61 -23.15
C GLN A 225 10.12 3.80 -21.84
N ARG A 226 11.05 4.21 -20.97
CA ARG A 226 11.19 3.66 -19.61
C ARG A 226 9.92 3.76 -18.75
N CYS A 227 9.12 4.80 -18.91
CA CYS A 227 7.87 4.99 -18.19
C CYS A 227 6.80 4.07 -18.77
N GLN A 228 6.67 4.04 -20.10
CA GLN A 228 5.72 3.16 -20.79
C GLN A 228 6.03 1.68 -20.50
N TYR A 229 7.29 1.27 -20.57
CA TYR A 229 7.74 -0.09 -20.23
C TYR A 229 7.62 -0.45 -18.75
N THR A 230 7.51 0.54 -17.85
CA THR A 230 7.20 0.26 -16.45
C THR A 230 5.69 0.01 -16.26
N ALA A 231 4.85 0.67 -17.06
CA ALA A 231 3.40 0.52 -17.02
C ALA A 231 2.90 -0.75 -17.75
N ALA A 232 3.60 -1.17 -18.81
CA ALA A 232 3.15 -2.20 -19.74
C ALA A 232 2.71 -3.52 -19.08
N PRO A 233 3.47 -4.14 -18.15
CA PRO A 233 3.02 -5.40 -17.54
C PRO A 233 1.70 -5.28 -16.79
N LEU A 234 1.47 -4.15 -16.10
CA LEU A 234 0.21 -3.90 -15.39
C LEU A 234 -0.95 -3.64 -16.36
N ALA A 235 -0.68 -2.94 -17.45
CA ALA A 235 -1.66 -2.69 -18.51
C ALA A 235 -2.11 -3.99 -19.19
N ASP A 236 -1.15 -4.87 -19.49
CA ASP A 236 -1.42 -6.19 -20.07
C ASP A 236 -2.24 -7.07 -19.12
N GLU A 237 -1.88 -7.14 -17.83
CA GLU A 237 -2.62 -7.90 -16.82
C GLU A 237 -4.07 -7.43 -16.67
N LEU A 238 -4.28 -6.10 -16.66
CA LEU A 238 -5.61 -5.51 -16.44
C LEU A 238 -6.42 -5.35 -17.73
N GLY A 239 -5.85 -5.65 -18.90
CA GLY A 239 -6.47 -5.40 -20.20
C GLY A 239 -6.81 -3.92 -20.44
N MET A 240 -5.94 -3.01 -19.98
CA MET A 240 -6.14 -1.56 -20.05
C MET A 240 -5.18 -0.89 -21.02
N ASP A 241 -5.63 0.16 -21.72
CA ASP A 241 -4.76 1.01 -22.51
C ASP A 241 -3.92 1.94 -21.63
N ILE A 242 -2.71 2.28 -22.12
CA ILE A 242 -1.84 3.28 -21.50
C ILE A 242 -2.09 4.64 -22.15
N ALA A 243 -2.66 5.58 -21.40
CA ALA A 243 -2.81 6.95 -21.82
C ALA A 243 -1.48 7.74 -21.64
N VAL A 244 -0.74 7.92 -22.74
CA VAL A 244 0.52 8.68 -22.72
C VAL A 244 0.24 10.19 -22.70
N ASN A 245 0.79 10.90 -21.71
CA ASN A 245 0.58 12.33 -21.54
C ASN A 245 1.89 13.05 -21.19
N LYS A 246 2.27 14.02 -22.05
CA LYS A 246 3.50 14.82 -21.90
C LYS A 246 3.56 15.59 -20.57
N ALA A 247 2.42 16.01 -20.04
CA ALA A 247 2.36 16.76 -18.79
C ALA A 247 2.81 15.96 -17.55
N PHE A 248 2.98 14.64 -17.67
CA PHE A 248 3.54 13.80 -16.61
C PHE A 248 5.06 13.59 -16.74
N GLY A 249 5.71 14.20 -17.74
CA GLY A 249 7.14 14.11 -17.97
C GLY A 249 7.95 15.24 -17.33
N ASP A 250 9.24 14.99 -17.09
CA ASP A 250 10.15 15.96 -16.45
C ASP A 250 10.35 17.23 -17.30
N ASP A 251 10.28 17.13 -18.63
CA ASP A 251 10.48 18.28 -19.53
C ASP A 251 9.36 19.31 -19.35
N VAL A 252 8.09 18.87 -19.37
CA VAL A 252 6.95 19.78 -19.14
C VAL A 252 6.98 20.32 -17.72
N PHE A 253 7.34 19.50 -16.72
CA PHE A 253 7.44 20.01 -15.36
C PHE A 253 8.53 21.07 -15.21
N ALA A 254 9.67 20.94 -15.91
CA ALA A 254 10.75 21.92 -15.88
C ALA A 254 10.38 23.24 -16.57
N GLU A 255 9.63 23.18 -17.67
CA GLU A 255 9.22 24.36 -18.46
C GLU A 255 7.96 25.04 -17.89
N SER A 256 6.96 24.26 -17.49
CA SER A 256 5.65 24.71 -17.02
C SER A 256 5.11 23.81 -15.89
N PRO A 257 5.57 24.02 -14.65
CA PRO A 257 5.10 23.25 -13.48
C PRO A 257 3.58 23.31 -13.29
N ASP A 258 2.95 24.44 -13.63
CA ASP A 258 1.50 24.63 -13.46
C ASP A 258 0.68 23.78 -14.43
N ASP A 259 1.16 23.54 -15.66
CA ASP A 259 0.51 22.63 -16.60
C ASP A 259 0.57 21.17 -16.11
N ALA A 260 1.72 20.77 -15.57
CA ALA A 260 1.89 19.46 -14.95
C ALA A 260 0.95 19.27 -13.73
N ARG A 261 0.84 20.30 -12.88
CA ARG A 261 -0.09 20.30 -11.73
C ARG A 261 -1.54 20.24 -12.19
N ALA A 262 -1.93 21.04 -13.18
CA ALA A 262 -3.29 21.02 -13.73
C ALA A 262 -3.64 19.66 -14.36
N ALA A 263 -2.68 19.02 -15.04
CA ALA A 263 -2.87 17.67 -15.58
C ALA A 263 -3.06 16.62 -14.48
N PHE A 264 -2.25 16.69 -13.42
CA PHE A 264 -2.40 15.81 -12.26
C PHE A 264 -3.75 16.04 -11.56
N GLN A 265 -4.17 17.29 -11.38
CA GLN A 265 -5.44 17.62 -10.75
C GLN A 265 -6.63 17.11 -11.57
N ARG A 266 -6.60 17.18 -12.91
CA ARG A 266 -7.65 16.58 -13.76
C ARG A 266 -7.79 15.08 -13.54
N VAL A 267 -6.69 14.37 -13.29
CA VAL A 267 -6.74 12.93 -12.94
C VAL A 267 -7.35 12.73 -11.55
N VAL A 268 -7.03 13.60 -10.58
CA VAL A 268 -7.65 13.58 -9.25
C VAL A 268 -9.15 13.82 -9.34
N ASP A 269 -9.59 14.82 -10.10
CA ASP A 269 -11.00 15.19 -10.25
C ASP A 269 -11.81 14.10 -10.99
N GLY A 270 -11.14 13.27 -11.80
CA GLY A 270 -11.75 12.16 -12.54
C GLY A 270 -12.18 10.96 -11.69
N GLY A 271 -11.76 10.86 -10.42
CA GLY A 271 -12.15 9.76 -9.54
C GLY A 271 -11.36 8.46 -9.74
N GLY A 272 -11.71 7.45 -8.96
CA GLY A 272 -11.24 6.08 -9.16
C GLY A 272 -9.84 5.80 -8.60
N VAL A 273 -9.13 4.86 -9.21
CA VAL A 273 -7.78 4.43 -8.79
C VAL A 273 -6.80 4.52 -9.98
N PRO A 274 -6.45 5.73 -10.45
CA PRO A 274 -5.53 5.89 -11.57
C PRO A 274 -4.09 5.55 -11.17
N VAL A 275 -3.38 4.83 -12.05
CA VAL A 275 -1.93 4.67 -11.99
C VAL A 275 -1.29 5.72 -12.89
N ILE A 276 -0.31 6.45 -12.39
CA ILE A 276 0.47 7.40 -13.20
C ILE A 276 1.94 6.99 -13.12
N VAL A 277 2.54 6.58 -14.23
CA VAL A 277 3.99 6.34 -14.29
C VAL A 277 4.72 7.60 -14.76
N SER A 278 5.57 8.15 -13.90
CA SER A 278 6.27 9.40 -14.13
C SER A 278 7.75 9.32 -13.71
N GLN A 279 8.41 10.46 -13.63
CA GLN A 279 9.85 10.62 -13.55
C GLN A 279 10.31 11.35 -12.29
N GLY A 280 11.63 11.57 -12.21
CA GLY A 280 12.32 11.92 -10.97
C GLY A 280 12.27 13.39 -10.57
N LEU A 281 11.83 14.28 -11.45
CA LEU A 281 11.63 15.70 -11.16
C LEU A 281 10.14 15.99 -10.94
N THR A 282 9.29 15.44 -11.80
CA THR A 282 7.83 15.65 -11.78
C THR A 282 7.20 15.10 -10.51
N ILE A 283 7.55 13.87 -10.08
CA ILE A 283 6.94 13.27 -8.88
C ILE A 283 7.21 14.10 -7.61
N PRO A 284 8.47 14.42 -7.26
CA PRO A 284 8.74 15.29 -6.12
C PRO A 284 8.02 16.63 -6.20
N GLY A 285 8.06 17.30 -7.35
CA GLY A 285 7.47 18.64 -7.48
C GLY A 285 5.94 18.67 -7.39
N ILE A 286 5.26 17.62 -7.87
CA ILE A 286 3.81 17.46 -7.64
C ILE A 286 3.52 17.20 -6.16
N ILE A 287 4.24 16.28 -5.51
CA ILE A 287 4.02 15.98 -4.08
C ILE A 287 4.34 17.20 -3.20
N GLU A 288 5.36 17.97 -3.55
CA GLU A 288 5.74 19.21 -2.86
C GLU A 288 4.61 20.25 -2.86
N SER A 289 3.82 20.34 -3.94
CA SER A 289 2.68 21.26 -4.00
C SER A 289 1.61 20.98 -2.93
N TYR A 290 1.58 19.75 -2.39
CA TYR A 290 0.72 19.35 -1.27
C TYR A 290 1.47 19.31 0.07
N ALA A 291 2.80 19.25 0.04
CA ALA A 291 3.66 18.95 1.20
C ALA A 291 3.60 19.96 2.35
N PRO A 292 3.63 21.30 2.16
CA PRO A 292 3.65 22.22 3.29
C PRO A 292 2.33 22.26 4.07
N LYS A 293 1.21 21.77 3.50
CA LYS A 293 -0.08 21.64 4.21
C LYS A 293 -0.30 20.27 4.86
N PHE A 294 0.27 19.20 4.30
CA PHE A 294 -0.13 17.83 4.64
C PHE A 294 0.97 16.96 5.27
N LEU A 295 2.20 17.00 4.73
CA LEU A 295 3.24 16.03 5.10
C LEU A 295 4.04 16.44 6.35
N LYS A 296 4.01 17.72 6.73
CA LYS A 296 4.79 18.29 7.85
C LYS A 296 6.29 17.92 7.82
N LYS A 297 6.79 17.55 6.64
CA LYS A 297 8.17 17.17 6.32
C LYS A 297 8.64 18.04 5.17
N SER A 298 9.93 18.38 5.14
CA SER A 298 10.51 19.00 3.95
C SER A 298 10.60 17.97 2.82
N ILE A 299 10.62 18.43 1.57
CA ILE A 299 10.76 17.56 0.40
C ILE A 299 12.04 16.71 0.45
N ASP A 300 13.10 17.24 1.07
CA ASP A 300 14.40 16.57 1.23
C ASP A 300 14.35 15.35 2.17
N GLU A 301 13.35 15.29 3.04
CA GLU A 301 13.11 14.14 3.92
C GLU A 301 12.30 13.03 3.24
N LEU A 302 11.74 13.31 2.04
CA LEU A 302 10.93 12.37 1.28
C LEU A 302 11.79 11.55 0.31
N LYS A 303 11.30 10.35 -0.01
CA LYS A 303 11.98 9.39 -0.87
C LYS A 303 11.20 9.18 -2.16
N PHE A 304 11.95 8.95 -3.23
CA PHE A 304 11.41 8.79 -4.58
C PHE A 304 12.22 7.75 -5.35
N LYS A 305 12.37 6.53 -4.83
CA LYS A 305 13.24 5.52 -5.48
C LYS A 305 12.66 5.09 -6.86
N LYS A 306 13.52 4.61 -7.77
CA LYS A 306 13.01 4.05 -9.04
C LYS A 306 12.14 2.82 -8.75
N ALA A 307 11.00 2.74 -9.43
CA ALA A 307 9.90 1.80 -9.17
C ALA A 307 9.16 1.99 -7.84
N SER A 308 9.43 3.04 -7.05
CA SER A 308 8.63 3.29 -5.86
C SER A 308 7.23 3.78 -6.24
N VAL A 309 6.28 3.57 -5.34
CA VAL A 309 4.89 4.00 -5.50
C VAL A 309 4.51 4.93 -4.36
N TRP A 310 3.98 6.09 -4.69
CA TRP A 310 3.24 6.92 -3.76
C TRP A 310 1.75 6.64 -3.93
N VAL A 311 1.10 6.11 -2.90
CA VAL A 311 -0.36 5.90 -2.85
C VAL A 311 -0.98 7.15 -2.24
N LEU A 312 -1.50 8.02 -3.09
CA LEU A 312 -2.06 9.32 -2.72
C LEU A 312 -3.59 9.22 -2.70
N SER A 313 -4.19 9.45 -1.53
CA SER A 313 -5.64 9.42 -1.34
C SER A 313 -6.19 10.83 -1.29
N PHE A 314 -7.18 11.12 -2.13
CA PHE A 314 -7.87 12.41 -2.23
C PHE A 314 -9.34 12.26 -1.89
N ASN A 315 -9.88 13.20 -1.10
CA ASN A 315 -11.31 13.34 -0.86
C ASN A 315 -11.71 14.73 -1.38
N ASP A 316 -12.60 14.77 -2.38
CA ASP A 316 -13.02 16.01 -3.06
C ASP A 316 -11.86 16.93 -3.47
N GLY A 317 -10.81 16.32 -4.06
CA GLY A 317 -9.61 17.04 -4.51
C GLY A 317 -8.58 17.35 -3.41
N GLU A 318 -8.93 17.19 -2.14
CA GLU A 318 -8.01 17.41 -1.02
C GLU A 318 -7.23 16.16 -0.66
N LEU A 319 -5.91 16.28 -0.51
CA LEU A 319 -5.05 15.18 -0.08
C LEU A 319 -5.36 14.78 1.37
N THR A 320 -5.73 13.51 1.57
CA THR A 320 -6.10 12.94 2.89
C THR A 320 -5.24 11.76 3.32
N GLY A 321 -4.37 11.22 2.46
CA GLY A 321 -3.40 10.17 2.79
C GLY A 321 -2.28 10.08 1.78
N ALA A 322 -1.05 9.81 2.21
CA ALA A 322 0.10 9.67 1.31
C ALA A 322 1.04 8.57 1.80
N ASP A 323 0.89 7.37 1.26
CA ASP A 323 1.68 6.20 1.66
C ASP A 323 2.79 5.95 0.64
N TYR A 324 4.03 5.74 1.10
CA TYR A 324 5.18 5.51 0.24
C TYR A 324 5.62 4.04 0.30
N LEU A 325 5.59 3.36 -0.85
CA LEU A 325 6.06 1.99 -1.03
C LEU A 325 7.40 2.02 -1.78
N ALA A 326 8.50 1.75 -1.08
CA ALA A 326 9.83 2.04 -1.61
C ALA A 326 10.31 1.10 -2.73
N SER A 327 9.72 -0.10 -2.84
CA SER A 327 10.13 -1.12 -3.80
C SER A 327 8.99 -2.12 -4.06
N PRO A 328 8.74 -2.50 -5.33
CA PRO A 328 7.84 -3.58 -5.67
C PRO A 328 8.50 -4.96 -5.59
N LEU A 329 9.83 -5.00 -5.49
CA LEU A 329 10.55 -6.27 -5.36
C LEU A 329 10.18 -6.96 -4.05
N PRO A 330 10.17 -8.30 -4.02
CA PRO A 330 9.81 -9.06 -2.84
C PRO A 330 10.59 -8.62 -1.61
N VAL A 331 9.91 -8.56 -0.48
CA VAL A 331 10.56 -8.37 0.82
C VAL A 331 11.47 -9.59 1.09
N ARG A 332 12.62 -9.36 1.70
CA ARG A 332 13.65 -10.39 1.92
C ARG A 332 13.66 -10.89 3.35
#